data_AF-A0A925J430-F1
#
_entry.id   AF-A0A925J430-F1
#
_cell.length_a   1.000
_cell.length_b   1.000
_cell.length_c   1.000
_cell.angle_alpha   90.00
_cell.angle_beta   90.00
_cell.angle_gamma   90.00
#
_symmetry.space_group_name_H-M   'P 1'
#
loop_
_entity.id
_entity.type
_entity.pdbx_description
1 polymer ?
#
loop_
_entity_poly.entity_id
_entity_poly.type
_entity_poly.pdbx_seq_one_letter_code
_entity_poly.pdbx_strand_id
1 'polypeptide(L)'
;MTRLVYFFGNGTADGTREMKALLGGKGANLAGMTNIGVPVPPGFTIATPTCLTFLAGRTRPDGLETEVEEHLAKLEAATGRGFGDPRHPLLVSVRSGAAVSMPGMMETILNLGLNDRTVQGLAQQSGNARFAYDSYRRFLQMYGDVVLGVPIHDFEHLLKSKRITAGVSSDAELSEDALRNLVEEYKGLIRHKTGAGFPMEPRTQLWGAIEAVWNSWTLKKAVDYRRVNSIPDTLGTAVSVVAMVFGNLGDDSGTGVAFTRDPSTGVREFYGEFLINAQGEDVVAGIRTPLEIAGMADRLPGAYTELLRIQDVLERHFRDMQDLEFTVERGTLYLLQTRTGKRTAAAAVRIAGDMVDEGLITSREAIMRVNASQLDQLLHPVIDPSARATPIAVGLPASPGAAAGLAVFDP
;
A
#
# COMPACT_ATOMS: atom_id res chain seq x y z
N MET A 1 18.49 19.00 -20.63
CA MET A 1 17.59 19.19 -19.48
C MET A 1 17.61 17.93 -18.65
N THR A 2 17.64 18.04 -17.32
CA THR A 2 17.60 16.88 -16.42
C THR A 2 16.16 16.39 -16.31
N ARG A 3 15.92 15.12 -16.59
CA ARG A 3 14.59 14.49 -16.53
C ARG A 3 14.02 14.52 -15.10
N LEU A 4 12.79 14.98 -14.93
CA LEU A 4 12.15 15.17 -13.62
C LEU A 4 11.17 14.04 -13.26
N VAL A 5 10.56 13.41 -14.27
CA VAL A 5 9.52 12.37 -14.10
C VAL A 5 9.94 11.07 -14.79
N TYR A 6 9.75 9.95 -14.08
CA TYR A 6 10.19 8.60 -14.48
C TYR A 6 9.01 7.63 -14.48
N PHE A 7 8.64 7.11 -15.65
CA PHE A 7 7.55 6.14 -15.80
C PHE A 7 7.99 4.73 -15.38
N PHE A 8 7.01 3.93 -14.97
CA PHE A 8 7.12 2.48 -14.84
C PHE A 8 5.77 1.84 -15.19
N GLY A 9 5.79 0.78 -15.98
CA GLY A 9 4.59 0.05 -16.38
C GLY A 9 4.83 -0.80 -17.61
N ASN A 10 3.89 -1.71 -17.92
CA ASN A 10 3.94 -2.55 -19.12
C ASN A 10 5.29 -3.29 -19.31
N GLY A 11 5.91 -3.73 -18.22
CA GLY A 11 7.16 -4.50 -18.22
C GLY A 11 8.44 -3.68 -18.41
N THR A 12 8.37 -2.34 -18.46
CA THR A 12 9.56 -1.48 -18.55
C THR A 12 9.46 -0.26 -17.62
N ALA A 13 10.60 0.20 -17.10
CA ALA A 13 10.67 1.41 -16.30
C ALA A 13 11.87 2.27 -16.70
N ASP A 14 11.68 3.58 -16.64
CA ASP A 14 12.71 4.57 -16.88
C ASP A 14 13.77 4.62 -15.78
N GLY A 15 13.37 4.23 -14.57
CA GLY A 15 14.24 4.16 -13.39
C GLY A 15 14.78 2.77 -13.12
N THR A 16 15.68 2.65 -12.14
CA THR A 16 16.15 1.37 -11.61
C THR A 16 16.18 1.38 -10.08
N ARG A 17 16.43 0.21 -9.48
CA ARG A 17 16.52 0.04 -8.02
C ARG A 17 17.68 0.81 -7.40
N GLU A 18 18.72 1.10 -8.17
CA GLU A 18 19.92 1.81 -7.74
C GLU A 18 19.66 3.32 -7.58
N MET A 19 18.60 3.83 -8.23
CA MET A 19 18.26 5.26 -8.26
C MET A 19 17.52 5.74 -6.99
N LYS A 20 17.75 5.10 -5.82
CA LYS A 20 17.05 5.44 -4.55
C LYS A 20 17.21 6.89 -4.13
N ALA A 21 18.37 7.48 -4.38
CA ALA A 21 18.63 8.88 -4.05
C ALA A 21 17.74 9.83 -4.87
N LEU A 22 17.41 9.46 -6.11
CA LEU A 22 16.64 10.28 -7.05
C LEU A 22 15.14 9.98 -7.01
N LEU A 23 14.75 8.71 -6.92
CA LEU A 23 13.35 8.25 -7.01
C LEU A 23 12.75 7.90 -5.65
N GLY A 24 13.54 8.03 -4.57
CA GLY A 24 13.20 7.47 -3.28
C GLY A 24 13.24 5.95 -3.28
N GLY A 25 13.14 5.36 -2.09
CA GLY A 25 13.12 3.90 -1.93
C GLY A 25 11.90 3.26 -2.63
N LYS A 26 10.72 3.89 -2.55
CA LYS A 26 9.50 3.36 -3.16
C LYS A 26 9.54 3.42 -4.69
N GLY A 27 9.83 4.59 -5.27
CA GLY A 27 9.90 4.75 -6.72
C GLY A 27 10.97 3.86 -7.35
N ALA A 28 12.16 3.76 -6.72
CA ALA A 28 13.22 2.87 -7.19
C ALA A 28 12.82 1.38 -7.11
N ASN A 29 12.10 0.96 -6.05
CA ASN A 29 11.61 -0.41 -5.94
C ASN A 29 10.51 -0.72 -6.96
N LEU A 30 9.57 0.21 -7.23
CA LEU A 30 8.54 0.05 -8.27
C LEU A 30 9.18 -0.11 -9.66
N ALA A 31 10.16 0.73 -9.98
CA ALA A 31 10.91 0.62 -11.22
C ALA A 31 11.72 -0.69 -11.30
N GLY A 32 12.40 -1.06 -10.22
CA GLY A 32 13.14 -2.32 -10.12
C GLY A 32 12.26 -3.56 -10.32
N MET A 33 11.10 -3.62 -9.65
CA MET A 33 10.12 -4.68 -9.83
C MET A 33 9.62 -4.75 -11.28
N THR A 34 9.28 -3.61 -11.86
CA THR A 34 8.81 -3.55 -13.25
C THR A 34 9.86 -4.11 -14.22
N ASN A 35 11.12 -3.74 -14.07
CA ASN A 35 12.22 -4.17 -14.94
C ASN A 35 12.59 -5.67 -14.81
N ILE A 36 12.19 -6.33 -13.72
CA ILE A 36 12.38 -7.79 -13.54
C ILE A 36 11.14 -8.60 -13.92
N GLY A 37 10.14 -7.97 -14.57
CA GLY A 37 8.94 -8.65 -15.05
C GLY A 37 7.93 -8.98 -13.95
N VAL A 38 7.92 -8.22 -12.85
CA VAL A 38 6.83 -8.23 -11.87
C VAL A 38 5.71 -7.31 -12.38
N PRO A 39 4.44 -7.75 -12.39
CA PRO A 39 3.32 -6.93 -12.83
C PRO A 39 2.99 -5.88 -11.76
N VAL A 40 3.60 -4.70 -11.86
CA VAL A 40 3.31 -3.56 -10.99
C VAL A 40 2.23 -2.69 -11.67
N PRO A 41 1.24 -2.13 -10.93
CA PRO A 41 0.34 -1.14 -11.50
C PRO A 41 1.14 0.01 -12.13
N PRO A 42 0.82 0.42 -13.37
CA PRO A 42 1.58 1.45 -14.05
C PRO A 42 1.49 2.79 -13.29
N GLY A 43 2.52 3.61 -13.48
CA GLY A 43 2.63 4.89 -12.80
C GLY A 43 3.89 5.64 -13.18
N PHE A 44 4.17 6.70 -12.43
CA PHE A 44 5.40 7.47 -12.56
C PHE A 44 5.87 8.01 -11.22
N THR A 45 7.16 8.29 -11.13
CA THR A 45 7.78 8.92 -9.96
C THR A 45 8.35 10.28 -10.34
N ILE A 46 7.97 11.30 -9.57
CA ILE A 46 8.55 12.64 -9.62
C ILE A 46 9.77 12.67 -8.69
N ALA A 47 10.92 13.05 -9.24
CA ALA A 47 12.22 12.91 -8.58
C ALA A 47 12.38 13.81 -7.34
N THR A 48 13.19 13.36 -6.38
CA THR A 48 13.48 14.07 -5.13
C THR A 48 13.96 15.53 -5.28
N PRO A 49 14.74 15.94 -6.31
CA PRO A 49 15.18 17.32 -6.42
C PRO A 49 14.03 18.31 -6.64
N THR A 50 12.91 17.89 -7.24
CA THR A 50 11.76 18.77 -7.46
C THR A 50 11.14 19.21 -6.13
N CYS A 51 11.16 18.34 -5.12
CA CYS A 51 10.72 18.64 -3.77
C CYS A 51 11.54 19.79 -3.17
N LEU A 52 12.87 19.72 -3.29
CA LEU A 52 13.76 20.73 -2.74
C LEU A 52 13.58 22.08 -3.43
N THR A 53 13.47 22.09 -4.76
CA THR A 53 13.16 23.30 -5.53
C THR A 53 11.84 23.93 -5.08
N PHE A 54 10.79 23.11 -4.96
CA PHE A 54 9.49 23.56 -4.48
C PHE A 54 9.53 24.11 -3.06
N LEU A 55 10.22 23.43 -2.13
CA LEU A 55 10.30 23.87 -0.73
C LEU A 55 11.10 25.17 -0.57
N ALA A 56 12.10 25.40 -1.43
CA ALA A 56 12.93 26.61 -1.42
C ALA A 56 12.20 27.83 -1.99
N GLY A 57 11.48 27.68 -3.12
CA GLY A 57 10.86 28.80 -3.84
C GLY A 57 9.35 28.90 -3.74
N ARG A 58 8.67 27.85 -3.24
CA ARG A 58 7.21 27.66 -3.34
C ARG A 58 6.69 27.71 -4.77
N THR A 59 7.57 27.39 -5.72
CA THR A 59 7.30 27.32 -7.15
C THR A 59 7.70 25.95 -7.67
N ARG A 60 6.89 25.42 -8.59
CA ARG A 60 7.20 24.16 -9.27
C ARG A 60 8.39 24.39 -10.21
N PRO A 61 9.31 23.42 -10.36
CA PRO A 61 10.38 23.51 -11.35
C PRO A 61 9.85 23.71 -12.77
N ASP A 62 10.57 24.49 -13.57
CA ASP A 62 10.26 24.70 -14.99
C ASP A 62 10.18 23.37 -15.74
N GLY A 63 9.16 23.21 -16.58
CA GLY A 63 8.93 22.00 -17.39
C GLY A 63 8.31 20.82 -16.63
N LEU A 64 8.21 20.87 -15.30
CA LEU A 64 7.63 19.77 -14.52
C LEU A 64 6.17 19.51 -14.88
N GLU A 65 5.36 20.55 -15.09
CA GLU A 65 3.95 20.39 -15.45
C GLU A 65 3.77 19.65 -16.77
N THR A 66 4.57 20.02 -17.78
CA THR A 66 4.60 19.34 -19.07
C THR A 66 5.00 17.88 -18.93
N GLU A 67 6.07 17.57 -18.19
CA GLU A 67 6.48 16.18 -17.97
C GLU A 67 5.39 15.37 -17.24
N VAL A 68 4.71 15.96 -16.24
CA VAL A 68 3.62 15.27 -15.53
C VAL A 68 2.45 14.98 -16.47
N GLU A 69 2.02 15.92 -17.31
CA GLU A 69 0.94 15.69 -18.27
C GLU A 69 1.32 14.64 -19.33
N GLU A 70 2.57 14.63 -19.81
CA GLU A 70 3.06 13.57 -20.72
C GLU A 70 3.00 12.18 -20.06
N HIS A 71 3.36 12.08 -18.78
CA HIS A 71 3.33 10.80 -18.05
C HIS A 71 1.93 10.38 -17.62
N LEU A 72 1.02 11.33 -17.38
CA LEU A 72 -0.41 11.05 -17.25
C LEU A 72 -0.99 10.46 -18.54
N ALA A 73 -0.68 11.04 -19.70
CA ALA A 73 -1.13 10.50 -20.98
C ALA A 73 -0.59 9.07 -21.23
N LYS A 74 0.67 8.81 -20.87
CA LYS A 74 1.24 7.44 -20.90
C LYS A 74 0.49 6.50 -19.95
N LEU A 75 0.12 6.99 -18.77
CA LEU A 75 -0.63 6.20 -17.79
C LEU A 75 -2.05 5.88 -18.27
N GLU A 76 -2.73 6.84 -18.89
CA GLU A 76 -4.04 6.63 -19.53
C GLU A 76 -3.94 5.58 -20.64
N ALA A 77 -2.92 5.68 -21.50
CA ALA A 77 -2.67 4.69 -22.55
C ALA A 77 -2.36 3.29 -22.00
N ALA A 78 -1.57 3.19 -20.93
CA ALA A 78 -1.21 1.93 -20.31
C ALA A 78 -2.39 1.24 -19.61
N THR A 79 -3.34 2.01 -19.08
CA THR A 79 -4.49 1.50 -18.32
C THR A 79 -5.76 1.38 -19.16
N GLY A 80 -5.84 2.07 -20.31
CA GLY A 80 -7.07 2.21 -21.08
C GLY A 80 -8.16 3.03 -20.37
N ARG A 81 -7.79 3.83 -19.36
CA ARG A 81 -8.71 4.65 -18.55
C ARG A 81 -8.34 6.13 -18.67
N GLY A 82 -9.29 7.04 -18.52
CA GLY A 82 -9.08 8.49 -18.63
C GLY A 82 -9.11 9.19 -17.28
N PHE A 83 -8.12 10.06 -17.01
CA PHE A 83 -8.03 10.84 -15.77
C PHE A 83 -9.09 11.94 -15.76
N GLY A 84 -10.19 11.67 -15.06
CA GLY A 84 -11.40 12.50 -15.08
C GLY A 84 -12.49 12.05 -16.05
N ASP A 85 -12.32 10.92 -16.75
CA ASP A 85 -13.38 10.35 -17.57
C ASP A 85 -14.55 9.84 -16.69
N PRO A 86 -15.78 10.33 -16.88
CA PRO A 86 -16.93 9.93 -16.06
C PRO A 86 -17.41 8.49 -16.29
N ARG A 87 -17.01 7.84 -17.39
CA ARG A 87 -17.41 6.48 -17.75
C ARG A 87 -16.30 5.48 -17.45
N HIS A 88 -15.06 5.83 -17.77
CA HIS A 88 -13.89 4.99 -17.55
C HIS A 88 -12.80 5.70 -16.74
N PRO A 89 -13.08 6.01 -15.46
CA PRO A 89 -12.20 6.84 -14.66
C PRO A 89 -10.87 6.14 -14.36
N LEU A 90 -9.77 6.82 -14.68
CA LEU A 90 -8.46 6.51 -14.11
C LEU A 90 -8.40 7.13 -12.72
N LEU A 91 -8.28 6.29 -11.70
CA LEU A 91 -8.00 6.70 -10.33
C LEU A 91 -6.55 6.40 -10.01
N VAL A 92 -5.90 7.27 -9.24
CA VAL A 92 -4.49 7.12 -8.86
C VAL A 92 -4.31 7.20 -7.35
N SER A 93 -3.23 6.60 -6.86
CA SER A 93 -2.68 6.90 -5.55
C SER A 93 -1.47 7.81 -5.69
N VAL A 94 -1.34 8.74 -4.75
CA VAL A 94 -0.19 9.64 -4.63
C VAL A 94 0.53 9.31 -3.33
N ARG A 95 1.77 8.85 -3.44
CA ARG A 95 2.55 8.28 -2.34
C ARG A 95 3.91 8.97 -2.25
N SER A 96 4.26 9.42 -1.06
CA SER A 96 5.62 9.86 -0.76
C SER A 96 6.65 8.72 -0.82
N GLY A 97 7.88 9.02 -1.23
CA GLY A 97 9.01 8.10 -1.13
C GLY A 97 10.32 8.86 -0.92
N ALA A 98 10.85 8.87 0.31
CA ALA A 98 12.21 9.33 0.56
C ALA A 98 13.24 8.21 0.25
N ALA A 99 14.51 8.58 0.10
CA ALA A 99 15.59 7.60 -0.13
C ALA A 99 15.76 6.63 1.06
N VAL A 100 15.45 7.10 2.27
CA VAL A 100 15.45 6.34 3.52
C VAL A 100 14.02 6.13 4.00
N SER A 101 13.72 4.96 4.58
CA SER A 101 12.39 4.64 5.09
C SER A 101 12.02 5.53 6.28
N MET A 102 10.85 6.16 6.21
CA MET A 102 10.29 7.02 7.25
C MET A 102 8.83 6.61 7.53
N PRO A 103 8.60 5.46 8.22
CA PRO A 103 7.26 4.90 8.43
C PRO A 103 6.38 5.82 9.29
N GLY A 104 5.13 6.02 8.88
CA GLY A 104 4.15 6.87 9.59
C GLY A 104 4.42 8.37 9.50
N MET A 105 5.51 8.79 8.84
CA MET A 105 5.91 10.20 8.79
C MET A 105 5.38 10.92 7.55
N MET A 106 4.97 10.19 6.53
CA MET A 106 4.67 10.74 5.22
C MET A 106 3.27 10.36 4.76
N GLU A 107 2.67 11.24 3.96
CA GLU A 107 1.27 11.13 3.57
C GLU A 107 1.06 10.24 2.33
N THR A 108 -0.12 9.62 2.26
CA THR A 108 -0.58 8.83 1.11
C THR A 108 -2.04 9.14 0.85
N ILE A 109 -2.39 9.38 -0.40
CA ILE A 109 -3.75 9.63 -0.83
C ILE A 109 -4.13 8.56 -1.84
N LEU A 110 -5.24 7.87 -1.61
CA LEU A 110 -5.79 6.87 -2.53
C LEU A 110 -7.04 7.43 -3.23
N ASN A 111 -7.45 6.78 -4.32
CA ASN A 111 -8.67 7.10 -5.07
C ASN A 111 -8.72 8.55 -5.62
N LEU A 112 -7.55 9.16 -5.84
CA LEU A 112 -7.47 10.49 -6.42
C LEU A 112 -7.99 10.47 -7.86
N GLY A 113 -8.83 11.44 -8.20
CA GLY A 113 -9.60 11.49 -9.44
C GLY A 113 -11.10 11.28 -9.23
N LEU A 114 -11.54 10.90 -8.02
CA LEU A 114 -12.95 10.83 -7.68
C LEU A 114 -13.59 12.22 -7.57
N ASN A 115 -14.75 12.36 -8.19
CA ASN A 115 -15.66 13.50 -8.11
C ASN A 115 -17.09 13.00 -8.40
N ASP A 116 -18.05 13.92 -8.42
CA ASP A 116 -19.47 13.61 -8.65
C ASP A 116 -19.79 12.91 -9.97
N ARG A 117 -18.90 13.04 -10.96
CA ARG A 117 -19.04 12.42 -12.26
C ARG A 117 -18.30 11.08 -12.31
N THR A 118 -17.05 11.03 -11.86
CA THR A 118 -16.22 9.81 -11.94
C THR A 118 -16.64 8.74 -10.94
N VAL A 119 -17.26 9.10 -9.81
CA VAL A 119 -17.84 8.12 -8.88
C VAL A 119 -18.96 7.30 -9.53
N GLN A 120 -19.72 7.88 -10.45
CA GLN A 120 -20.77 7.18 -11.19
C GLN A 120 -20.16 6.15 -12.15
N GLY A 121 -19.07 6.51 -12.83
CA GLY A 121 -18.30 5.57 -13.66
C GLY A 121 -17.74 4.42 -12.84
N LEU A 122 -17.18 4.70 -11.66
CA LEU A 122 -16.69 3.67 -10.75
C LEU A 122 -17.82 2.74 -10.28
N ALA A 123 -18.99 3.29 -9.93
CA ALA A 123 -20.17 2.52 -9.54
C ALA A 123 -20.63 1.59 -10.67
N GLN A 124 -20.67 2.09 -11.90
CA GLN A 124 -21.08 1.32 -13.07
C GLN A 124 -20.07 0.21 -13.41
N GLN A 125 -18.77 0.51 -13.37
CA GLN A 125 -17.72 -0.46 -13.70
C GLN A 125 -17.58 -1.57 -12.65
N SER A 126 -17.76 -1.24 -11.38
CA SER A 126 -17.70 -2.22 -10.29
C SER A 126 -19.00 -3.03 -10.16
N GLY A 127 -20.10 -2.55 -10.74
CA GLY A 127 -21.44 -3.09 -10.43
C GLY A 127 -21.82 -2.92 -8.95
N ASN A 128 -21.11 -2.06 -8.22
CA ASN A 128 -21.21 -1.93 -6.77
C ASN A 128 -21.13 -0.44 -6.38
N ALA A 129 -22.28 0.23 -6.45
CA ALA A 129 -22.37 1.64 -6.12
C ALA A 129 -22.04 1.93 -4.64
N ARG A 130 -22.37 1.03 -3.72
CA ARG A 130 -21.93 1.13 -2.31
C ARG A 130 -20.40 1.30 -2.24
N PHE A 131 -19.65 0.44 -2.91
CA PHE A 131 -18.19 0.53 -2.95
C PHE A 131 -17.69 1.86 -3.54
N ALA A 132 -18.29 2.33 -4.62
CA ALA A 132 -17.88 3.58 -5.25
C ALA A 132 -18.06 4.79 -4.30
N TYR A 133 -19.20 4.85 -3.60
CA TYR A 133 -19.46 5.92 -2.62
C TYR A 133 -18.67 5.75 -1.32
N ASP A 134 -18.36 4.53 -0.90
CA ASP A 134 -17.41 4.27 0.19
C ASP A 134 -16.00 4.76 -0.17
N SER A 135 -15.54 4.48 -1.40
CA SER A 135 -14.27 5.00 -1.91
C SER A 135 -14.26 6.52 -1.98
N TYR A 136 -15.39 7.13 -2.35
CA TYR A 136 -15.50 8.57 -2.47
C TYR A 136 -15.49 9.27 -1.11
N ARG A 137 -16.23 8.78 -0.10
CA ARG A 137 -16.17 9.36 1.26
C ARG A 137 -14.76 9.23 1.87
N ARG A 138 -14.07 8.11 1.65
CA ARG A 138 -12.69 7.90 2.11
C ARG A 138 -11.74 8.86 1.43
N PHE A 139 -11.89 9.06 0.11
CA PHE A 139 -11.10 10.05 -0.63
C PHE A 139 -11.32 11.46 -0.09
N LEU A 140 -12.58 11.88 0.13
CA LEU A 140 -12.90 13.19 0.71
C LEU A 140 -12.26 13.39 2.09
N GLN A 141 -12.30 12.37 2.95
CA GLN A 141 -11.66 12.39 4.27
C GLN A 141 -10.13 12.50 4.16
N MET A 142 -9.48 11.60 3.41
CA MET A 142 -8.02 11.60 3.26
C MET A 142 -7.51 12.89 2.63
N TYR A 143 -8.12 13.31 1.52
CA TYR A 143 -7.72 14.54 0.83
C TYR A 143 -8.06 15.78 1.67
N GLY A 144 -9.19 15.77 2.36
CA GLY A 144 -9.62 16.81 3.28
C GLY A 144 -8.60 17.04 4.41
N ASP A 145 -8.14 15.97 5.04
CA ASP A 145 -7.12 16.02 6.10
C ASP A 145 -5.74 16.39 5.57
N VAL A 146 -5.25 15.64 4.59
CA VAL A 146 -3.86 15.74 4.12
C VAL A 146 -3.61 17.02 3.31
N VAL A 147 -4.53 17.39 2.42
CA VAL A 147 -4.30 18.49 1.45
C VAL A 147 -5.01 19.76 1.89
N LEU A 148 -6.22 19.64 2.43
CA LEU A 148 -7.05 20.79 2.79
C LEU A 148 -6.95 21.16 4.27
N GLY A 149 -6.24 20.37 5.10
CA GLY A 149 -6.00 20.64 6.51
C GLY A 149 -7.24 20.54 7.41
N VAL A 150 -8.27 19.81 6.97
CA VAL A 150 -9.50 19.56 7.75
C VAL A 150 -9.27 18.36 8.67
N PRO A 151 -9.27 18.53 10.00
CA PRO A 151 -8.88 17.46 10.91
C PRO A 151 -9.69 16.17 10.73
N ILE A 152 -8.99 15.03 10.63
CA ILE A 152 -9.62 13.72 10.42
C ILE A 152 -10.74 13.38 11.42
N HIS A 153 -10.63 13.83 12.68
CA HIS A 153 -11.64 13.56 13.71
C HIS A 153 -13.01 14.19 13.39
N ASP A 154 -13.05 15.32 12.68
CA ASP A 154 -14.32 15.94 12.27
C ASP A 154 -15.09 15.01 11.30
N PHE A 155 -14.39 14.32 10.41
CA PHE A 155 -14.98 13.31 9.51
C PHE A 155 -15.45 12.08 10.30
N GLU A 156 -14.64 11.59 11.25
CA GLU A 156 -15.00 10.44 12.10
C GLU A 156 -16.27 10.70 12.94
N HIS A 157 -16.47 11.94 13.40
CA HIS A 157 -17.70 12.33 14.09
C HIS A 157 -18.94 12.21 13.20
N LEU A 158 -18.84 12.64 11.94
CA LEU A 158 -19.93 12.51 10.97
C LEU A 158 -20.20 11.03 10.62
N LEU A 159 -19.16 10.24 10.38
CA LEU A 159 -19.29 8.80 10.13
C LEU A 159 -19.95 8.06 11.29
N LYS A 160 -19.51 8.34 12.53
CA LYS A 160 -20.11 7.78 13.74
C LYS A 160 -21.59 8.16 13.87
N SER A 161 -21.92 9.42 13.60
CA SER A 161 -23.32 9.89 13.61
C SER A 161 -24.15 9.19 12.53
N LYS A 162 -23.56 8.96 11.35
CA LYS A 162 -24.20 8.23 10.26
C LYS A 162 -24.49 6.77 10.65
N ARG A 163 -23.54 6.08 11.30
CA ARG A 163 -23.77 4.73 11.83
C ARG A 163 -24.94 4.68 12.81
N ILE A 164 -24.96 5.58 13.77
CA ILE A 164 -26.02 5.65 14.80
C ILE A 164 -27.38 5.90 14.16
N THR A 165 -27.47 6.86 13.24
CA THR A 165 -28.73 7.21 12.55
C THR A 165 -29.21 6.13 11.58
N ALA A 166 -28.29 5.34 11.00
CA ALA A 166 -28.61 4.18 10.17
C ALA A 166 -28.89 2.90 11.00
N GLY A 167 -28.65 2.90 12.31
CA GLY A 167 -28.88 1.75 13.19
C GLY A 167 -27.91 0.59 12.98
N VAL A 168 -26.69 0.86 12.51
CA VAL A 168 -25.68 -0.16 12.18
C VAL A 168 -24.52 -0.16 13.17
N SER A 169 -23.88 -1.32 13.36
CA SER A 169 -22.74 -1.47 14.27
C SER A 169 -21.39 -1.13 13.64
N SER A 170 -21.27 -1.24 12.32
CA SER A 170 -20.01 -1.06 11.58
C SER A 170 -20.19 -0.25 10.29
N ASP A 171 -19.09 0.29 9.76
CA ASP A 171 -19.10 1.01 8.47
C ASP A 171 -19.42 0.09 7.29
N ALA A 172 -19.08 -1.20 7.43
CA ALA A 172 -19.36 -2.22 6.42
C ALA A 172 -20.87 -2.38 6.17
N GLU A 173 -21.70 -2.13 7.18
CA GLU A 173 -23.15 -2.25 7.13
C GLU A 173 -23.85 -1.00 6.56
N LEU A 174 -23.14 0.12 6.35
CA LEU A 174 -23.74 1.32 5.75
C LEU A 174 -24.21 1.04 4.32
N SER A 175 -25.47 1.40 4.05
CA SER A 175 -26.08 1.29 2.73
C SER A 175 -25.51 2.30 1.74
N GLU A 176 -25.73 2.06 0.44
CA GLU A 176 -25.37 3.01 -0.61
C GLU A 176 -25.96 4.41 -0.35
N ASP A 177 -27.25 4.50 0.00
CA ASP A 177 -27.91 5.78 0.27
C ASP A 177 -27.31 6.50 1.48
N ALA A 178 -26.95 5.76 2.52
CA ALA A 178 -26.28 6.33 3.68
C ALA A 178 -24.91 6.91 3.31
N LEU A 179 -24.14 6.20 2.46
CA LEU A 179 -22.83 6.65 1.98
C LEU A 179 -22.94 7.84 1.02
N ARG A 180 -23.94 7.87 0.12
CA ARG A 180 -24.22 9.03 -0.75
C ARG A 180 -24.51 10.28 0.09
N ASN A 181 -25.35 10.16 1.12
CA ASN A 181 -25.63 11.26 2.03
C ASN A 181 -24.38 11.69 2.80
N LEU A 182 -23.56 10.74 3.26
CA LEU A 182 -22.33 11.03 3.98
C LEU A 182 -21.29 11.76 3.10
N VAL A 183 -21.21 11.44 1.81
CA VAL A 183 -20.37 12.16 0.84
C VAL A 183 -20.75 13.64 0.77
N GLU A 184 -22.04 13.97 0.75
CA GLU A 184 -22.49 15.36 0.76
C GLU A 184 -22.20 16.05 2.09
N GLU A 185 -22.38 15.36 3.21
CA GLU A 185 -22.00 15.88 4.54
C GLU A 185 -20.49 16.17 4.64
N TYR A 186 -19.65 15.31 4.08
CA TYR A 186 -18.19 15.50 4.04
C TYR A 186 -17.81 16.72 3.19
N LYS A 187 -18.41 16.91 2.01
CA LYS A 187 -18.20 18.12 1.21
C LYS A 187 -18.66 19.38 1.94
N GLY A 188 -19.78 19.28 2.67
CA GLY A 188 -20.29 20.35 3.53
C GLY A 188 -19.30 20.73 4.63
N LEU A 189 -18.74 19.73 5.31
CA LEU A 189 -17.69 19.91 6.32
C LEU A 189 -16.46 20.61 5.73
N ILE A 190 -15.96 20.15 4.58
CA ILE A 190 -14.82 20.75 3.89
C ILE A 190 -15.10 22.22 3.57
N ARG A 191 -16.28 22.52 3.02
CA ARG A 191 -16.69 23.90 2.71
C ARG A 191 -16.75 24.78 3.94
N HIS A 192 -17.31 24.25 5.03
CA HIS A 192 -17.43 24.98 6.29
C HIS A 192 -16.05 25.27 6.92
N LYS A 193 -15.12 24.31 6.89
CA LYS A 193 -13.81 24.44 7.54
C LYS A 193 -12.80 25.23 6.71
N THR A 194 -12.86 25.14 5.39
CA THR A 194 -11.87 25.77 4.49
C THR A 194 -12.38 27.04 3.82
N GLY A 195 -13.69 27.29 3.83
CA GLY A 195 -14.32 28.37 3.06
C GLY A 195 -14.46 28.09 1.56
N ALA A 196 -13.94 26.97 1.06
CA ALA A 196 -13.99 26.58 -0.35
C ALA A 196 -14.56 25.16 -0.54
N GLY A 197 -15.16 24.91 -1.69
CA GLY A 197 -15.64 23.56 -2.03
C GLY A 197 -14.50 22.56 -2.26
N PHE A 198 -14.81 21.27 -2.17
CA PHE A 198 -13.88 20.22 -2.58
C PHE A 198 -13.48 20.38 -4.06
N PRO A 199 -12.19 20.27 -4.44
CA PRO A 199 -11.77 20.41 -5.83
C PRO A 199 -12.33 19.28 -6.69
N MET A 200 -13.22 19.62 -7.63
CA MET A 200 -13.85 18.63 -8.51
C MET A 200 -12.98 18.26 -9.71
N GLU A 201 -12.06 19.14 -10.12
CA GLU A 201 -11.13 18.90 -11.23
C GLU A 201 -9.98 17.97 -10.81
N PRO A 202 -9.83 16.77 -11.42
CA PRO A 202 -8.81 15.79 -11.04
C PRO A 202 -7.37 16.32 -11.12
N ARG A 203 -7.07 17.20 -12.08
CA ARG A 203 -5.75 17.83 -12.21
C ARG A 203 -5.45 18.74 -11.02
N THR A 204 -6.43 19.50 -10.55
CA THR A 204 -6.30 20.30 -9.32
C THR A 204 -6.07 19.41 -8.10
N GLN A 205 -6.79 18.27 -8.02
CA GLN A 205 -6.58 17.28 -6.97
C GLN A 205 -5.14 16.76 -7.00
N LEU A 206 -4.64 16.36 -8.17
CA LEU A 206 -3.31 15.79 -8.34
C LEU A 206 -2.21 16.75 -7.87
N TRP A 207 -2.26 18.00 -8.31
CA TRP A 207 -1.27 18.99 -7.89
C TRP A 207 -1.34 19.30 -6.40
N GLY A 208 -2.55 19.40 -5.83
CA GLY A 208 -2.71 19.56 -4.39
C GLY A 208 -2.09 18.40 -3.60
N ALA A 209 -2.28 17.16 -4.07
CA ALA A 209 -1.67 15.98 -3.47
C ALA A 209 -0.13 15.94 -3.59
N ILE A 210 0.42 16.27 -4.76
CA ILE A 210 1.87 16.33 -4.99
C ILE A 210 2.52 17.37 -4.04
N GLU A 211 1.94 18.56 -3.96
CA GLU A 211 2.45 19.64 -3.11
C GLU A 211 2.29 19.30 -1.62
N ALA A 212 1.19 18.67 -1.21
CA ALA A 212 1.01 18.18 0.15
C ALA A 212 2.09 17.15 0.54
N VAL A 213 2.44 16.24 -0.37
CA VAL A 213 3.54 15.29 -0.16
C VAL A 213 4.87 16.02 0.02
N TRP A 214 5.20 17.01 -0.82
CA TRP A 214 6.44 17.78 -0.62
C TRP A 214 6.43 18.56 0.70
N ASN A 215 5.31 19.20 1.03
CA ASN A 215 5.15 19.92 2.31
C ASN A 215 5.30 18.99 3.52
N SER A 216 4.88 17.72 3.40
CA SER A 216 5.00 16.72 4.46
C SER A 216 6.44 16.50 4.92
N TRP A 217 7.43 16.73 4.04
CA TRP A 217 8.86 16.68 4.37
C TRP A 217 9.27 17.70 5.45
N THR A 218 8.53 18.80 5.57
CA THR A 218 8.82 19.88 6.52
C THR A 218 7.96 19.84 7.79
N LEU A 219 7.03 18.88 7.90
CA LEU A 219 6.22 18.72 9.10
C LEU A 219 7.10 18.37 10.30
N LYS A 220 6.71 18.87 11.48
CA LYS A 220 7.44 18.66 12.73
C LYS A 220 7.75 17.17 12.97
N LYS A 221 6.78 16.28 12.76
CA LYS A 221 6.95 14.81 12.88
C LYS A 221 8.08 14.28 11.99
N ALA A 222 8.17 14.75 10.74
CA ALA A 222 9.19 14.32 9.79
C ALA A 222 10.57 14.90 10.13
N VAL A 223 10.63 16.17 10.51
CA VAL A 223 11.87 16.85 10.95
C VAL A 223 12.45 16.18 12.19
N ASP A 224 11.63 15.92 13.21
CA ASP A 224 12.05 15.28 14.44
C ASP A 224 12.55 13.85 14.17
N TYR A 225 11.83 13.08 13.35
CA TYR A 225 12.25 11.74 12.93
C TYR A 225 13.62 11.76 12.24
N ARG A 226 13.83 12.70 11.30
CA ARG A 226 15.11 12.83 10.60
C ARG A 226 16.24 13.19 11.56
N ARG A 227 16.01 14.08 12.51
CA ARG A 227 17.00 14.45 13.53
C ARG A 227 17.42 13.25 14.37
N VAL A 228 16.45 12.47 14.87
CA VAL A 228 16.72 11.27 15.69
C VAL A 228 17.47 10.20 14.89
N ASN A 229 17.14 10.04 13.61
CA ASN A 229 17.72 9.01 12.75
C ASN A 229 18.90 9.51 11.90
N SER A 230 19.40 10.72 12.13
CA SER A 230 20.50 11.34 11.37
C SER A 230 20.30 11.34 9.84
N ILE A 231 19.08 11.60 9.39
CA ILE A 231 18.72 11.68 7.97
C ILE A 231 18.90 13.13 7.49
N PRO A 232 19.69 13.39 6.43
CA PRO A 232 19.89 14.75 5.92
C PRO A 232 18.62 15.40 5.36
N ASP A 233 18.40 16.68 5.65
CA ASP A 233 17.29 17.47 5.10
C ASP A 233 17.39 17.66 3.58
N THR A 234 18.61 17.57 3.04
CA THR A 234 18.95 17.74 1.62
C THR A 234 18.49 16.59 0.72
N LEU A 235 17.89 15.52 1.27
CA LEU A 235 17.41 14.40 0.47
C LEU A 235 16.07 14.69 -0.23
N GLY A 236 15.20 15.47 0.42
CA GLY A 236 13.83 15.66 -0.05
C GLY A 236 13.02 14.36 -0.11
N THR A 237 11.86 14.42 -0.77
CA THR A 237 11.02 13.24 -1.01
C THR A 237 10.54 13.19 -2.45
N ALA A 238 10.53 11.98 -3.03
CA ALA A 238 9.92 11.73 -4.33
C ALA A 238 8.41 11.53 -4.18
N VAL A 239 7.68 11.67 -5.28
CA VAL A 239 6.24 11.43 -5.33
C VAL A 239 5.96 10.36 -6.37
N SER A 240 5.44 9.22 -5.93
CA SER A 240 4.98 8.15 -6.83
C SER A 240 3.47 8.30 -7.06
N VAL A 241 3.09 8.48 -8.32
CA VAL A 241 1.70 8.46 -8.80
C VAL A 241 1.47 7.12 -9.46
N VAL A 242 0.57 6.30 -8.90
CA VAL A 242 0.37 4.90 -9.30
C VAL A 242 -1.11 4.69 -9.59
N ALA A 243 -1.46 4.03 -10.70
CA ALA A 243 -2.84 3.66 -10.98
C ALA A 243 -3.43 2.81 -9.85
N MET A 244 -4.68 3.12 -9.48
CA MET A 244 -5.45 2.27 -8.56
C MET A 244 -5.86 0.99 -9.27
N VAL A 245 -5.77 -0.11 -8.54
CA VAL A 245 -6.28 -1.43 -8.92
C VAL A 245 -7.25 -1.91 -7.84
N PHE A 246 -8.29 -2.61 -8.26
CA PHE A 246 -9.44 -2.93 -7.41
C PHE A 246 -9.66 -4.44 -7.31
N GLY A 247 -9.48 -4.97 -6.10
CA GLY A 247 -9.74 -6.39 -5.78
C GLY A 247 -11.23 -6.72 -5.60
N ASN A 248 -12.13 -5.76 -5.81
CA ASN A 248 -13.55 -5.83 -5.48
C ASN A 248 -14.48 -5.44 -6.65
N LEU A 249 -14.11 -5.84 -7.87
CA LEU A 249 -14.92 -5.62 -9.08
C LEU A 249 -15.73 -6.86 -9.50
N GLY A 250 -15.81 -7.88 -8.65
CA GLY A 250 -16.42 -9.17 -8.96
C GLY A 250 -15.64 -10.34 -8.38
N ASP A 251 -16.11 -11.55 -8.67
CA ASP A 251 -15.52 -12.80 -8.16
C ASP A 251 -14.21 -13.20 -8.87
N ASP A 252 -13.91 -12.55 -9.99
CA ASP A 252 -12.63 -12.64 -10.71
C ASP A 252 -11.60 -11.59 -10.22
N SER A 253 -11.92 -10.85 -9.16
CA SER A 253 -11.03 -9.93 -8.48
C SER A 253 -10.77 -10.37 -7.02
N GLY A 254 -9.63 -9.96 -6.48
CA GLY A 254 -9.29 -10.20 -5.08
C GLY A 254 -8.06 -9.44 -4.63
N THR A 255 -7.69 -9.60 -3.36
CA THR A 255 -6.47 -9.03 -2.79
C THR A 255 -5.92 -9.94 -1.71
N GLY A 256 -4.62 -9.90 -1.49
CA GLY A 256 -4.00 -10.75 -0.48
C GLY A 256 -2.61 -10.28 -0.10
N VAL A 257 -2.11 -10.94 0.95
CA VAL A 257 -0.76 -10.78 1.47
C VAL A 257 -0.13 -12.16 1.51
N ALA A 258 1.10 -12.28 1.03
CA ALA A 258 1.80 -13.54 0.99
C ALA A 258 3.29 -13.39 1.31
N PHE A 259 3.88 -14.49 1.71
CA PHE A 259 5.29 -14.67 1.95
C PHE A 259 5.79 -15.77 1.03
N THR A 260 6.96 -15.53 0.44
CA THR A 260 7.63 -16.49 -0.45
C THR A 260 8.11 -17.76 0.27
N ARG A 261 8.20 -17.74 1.61
CA ARG A 261 8.40 -18.88 2.51
C ARG A 261 7.59 -18.65 3.79
N ASP A 262 7.26 -19.69 4.54
CA ASP A 262 6.56 -19.55 5.83
C ASP A 262 7.41 -18.69 6.80
N PRO A 263 6.90 -17.52 7.25
CA PRO A 263 7.64 -16.63 8.13
C PRO A 263 7.81 -17.17 9.56
N SER A 264 7.04 -18.20 9.94
CA SER A 264 7.03 -18.84 11.25
C SER A 264 7.97 -20.04 11.31
N THR A 265 7.87 -20.96 10.35
CA THR A 265 8.65 -22.21 10.34
C THR A 265 9.88 -22.17 9.43
N GLY A 266 9.92 -21.25 8.46
CA GLY A 266 10.94 -21.17 7.43
C GLY A 266 10.81 -22.21 6.32
N VAL A 267 9.77 -23.04 6.30
CA VAL A 267 9.51 -23.98 5.20
C VAL A 267 9.38 -23.21 3.87
N ARG A 268 10.00 -23.73 2.81
CA ARG A 268 9.84 -23.22 1.44
C ARG A 268 8.46 -23.57 0.87
N GLU A 269 7.44 -22.90 1.37
CA GLU A 269 6.06 -22.94 0.88
C GLU A 269 5.53 -21.52 0.67
N PHE A 270 4.67 -21.34 -0.33
CA PHE A 270 4.03 -20.06 -0.54
C PHE A 270 2.93 -19.88 0.52
N TYR A 271 3.19 -19.00 1.48
CA TYR A 271 2.38 -18.84 2.68
C TYR A 271 1.62 -17.53 2.62
N GLY A 272 0.35 -17.51 2.98
CA GLY A 272 -0.40 -16.25 3.03
C GLY A 272 -1.89 -16.43 2.97
N GLU A 273 -2.58 -15.31 2.79
CA GLU A 273 -4.02 -15.24 2.79
C GLU A 273 -4.54 -14.27 1.71
N PHE A 274 -5.76 -14.51 1.25
CA PHE A 274 -6.42 -13.65 0.27
C PHE A 274 -7.93 -13.58 0.51
N LEU A 275 -8.55 -12.55 -0.06
CA LEU A 275 -9.99 -12.36 -0.12
C LEU A 275 -10.41 -12.11 -1.56
N ILE A 276 -11.49 -12.76 -1.98
CA ILE A 276 -12.19 -12.49 -3.25
C ILE A 276 -13.12 -11.31 -3.06
N ASN A 277 -13.23 -10.49 -4.11
CA ASN A 277 -14.14 -9.36 -4.16
C ASN A 277 -13.97 -8.46 -2.92
N ALA A 278 -12.74 -8.02 -2.64
CA ALA A 278 -12.31 -7.33 -1.43
C ALA A 278 -11.23 -6.28 -1.71
N GLN A 279 -11.02 -5.34 -0.79
CA GLN A 279 -9.84 -4.47 -0.79
C GLN A 279 -8.86 -4.85 0.32
N GLY A 280 -7.61 -4.40 0.21
CA GLY A 280 -6.55 -4.75 1.18
C GLY A 280 -6.90 -4.42 2.63
N GLU A 281 -7.73 -3.40 2.86
CA GLU A 281 -8.25 -3.07 4.19
C GLU A 281 -9.10 -4.20 4.78
N ASP A 282 -9.88 -4.91 3.98
CA ASP A 282 -10.74 -6.01 4.45
C ASP A 282 -9.90 -7.21 4.95
N VAL A 283 -8.71 -7.41 4.38
CA VAL A 283 -7.77 -8.45 4.81
C VAL A 283 -7.19 -8.11 6.19
N VAL A 284 -6.89 -6.83 6.43
CA VAL A 284 -6.29 -6.36 7.69
C VAL A 284 -7.33 -6.16 8.79
N ALA A 285 -8.55 -5.73 8.44
CA ALA A 285 -9.60 -5.41 9.40
C ALA A 285 -10.22 -6.64 10.08
N GLY A 286 -10.00 -7.84 9.55
CA GLY A 286 -10.52 -9.10 10.12
C GLY A 286 -12.05 -9.23 10.11
N ILE A 287 -12.74 -8.37 9.36
CA ILE A 287 -14.21 -8.39 9.23
C ILE A 287 -14.67 -9.63 8.44
N ARG A 288 -13.84 -10.06 7.47
CA ARG A 288 -14.04 -11.26 6.67
C ARG A 288 -12.93 -12.24 6.99
N THR A 289 -13.28 -13.51 7.13
CA THR A 289 -12.29 -14.59 7.27
C THR A 289 -11.52 -14.75 5.96
N PRO A 290 -10.20 -14.49 5.96
CA PRO A 290 -9.38 -14.70 4.77
C PRO A 290 -9.32 -16.18 4.38
N LEU A 291 -9.10 -16.45 3.10
CA LEU A 291 -8.83 -17.78 2.57
C LEU A 291 -7.32 -18.01 2.52
N GLU A 292 -6.87 -19.24 2.76
CA GLU A 292 -5.47 -19.61 2.56
C GLU A 292 -5.05 -19.38 1.11
N ILE A 293 -3.82 -18.90 0.90
CA ILE A 293 -3.31 -18.53 -0.44
C ILE A 293 -3.38 -19.68 -1.46
N ALA A 294 -3.26 -20.94 -1.01
CA ALA A 294 -3.40 -22.12 -1.86
C ALA A 294 -4.80 -22.21 -2.51
N GLY A 295 -5.83 -21.70 -1.85
CA GLY A 295 -7.20 -21.64 -2.38
C GLY A 295 -7.34 -20.75 -3.63
N MET A 296 -6.35 -19.91 -3.96
CA MET A 296 -6.34 -19.17 -5.21
C MET A 296 -6.25 -20.09 -6.44
N ALA A 297 -5.70 -21.31 -6.31
CA ALA A 297 -5.62 -22.26 -7.42
C ALA A 297 -7.01 -22.57 -8.01
N ASP A 298 -8.05 -22.62 -7.17
CA ASP A 298 -9.43 -22.91 -7.60
C ASP A 298 -10.19 -21.65 -8.03
N ARG A 299 -9.85 -20.50 -7.43
CA ARG A 299 -10.65 -19.27 -7.53
C ARG A 299 -10.10 -18.29 -8.56
N LEU A 300 -8.77 -18.15 -8.61
CA LEU A 300 -8.03 -17.23 -9.47
C LEU A 300 -6.80 -17.96 -10.08
N PRO A 301 -6.99 -19.06 -10.82
CA PRO A 301 -5.90 -19.97 -11.24
C PRO A 301 -4.78 -19.29 -12.02
N GLY A 302 -5.14 -18.36 -12.93
CA GLY A 302 -4.16 -17.61 -13.73
C GLY A 302 -3.29 -16.71 -12.86
N ALA A 303 -3.90 -15.97 -11.92
CA ALA A 303 -3.19 -15.10 -11.00
C ALA A 303 -2.33 -15.90 -10.00
N TYR A 304 -2.80 -17.07 -9.55
CA TYR A 304 -2.03 -17.95 -8.66
C TYR A 304 -0.77 -18.49 -9.35
N THR A 305 -0.90 -18.96 -10.59
CA THR A 305 0.23 -19.43 -11.40
C THR A 305 1.28 -18.33 -11.58
N GLU A 306 0.82 -17.12 -11.87
CA GLU A 306 1.70 -15.94 -12.02
C GLU A 306 2.36 -15.55 -10.68
N LEU A 307 1.65 -15.64 -9.55
CA LEU A 307 2.22 -15.42 -8.21
C LEU A 307 3.35 -16.39 -7.88
N LEU A 308 3.19 -17.67 -8.17
CA LEU A 308 4.24 -18.68 -7.96
C LEU A 308 5.48 -18.40 -8.84
N ARG A 309 5.28 -17.95 -10.08
CA ARG A 309 6.38 -17.49 -10.93
C ARG A 309 7.09 -16.28 -10.32
N ILE A 310 6.33 -15.32 -9.80
CA ILE A 310 6.84 -14.09 -9.19
C ILE A 310 7.59 -14.38 -7.88
N GLN A 311 7.15 -15.34 -7.07
CA GLN A 311 7.86 -15.82 -5.89
C GLN A 311 9.33 -16.13 -6.23
N ASP A 312 9.56 -16.96 -7.26
CA ASP A 312 10.91 -17.34 -7.68
C ASP A 312 11.72 -16.15 -8.21
N VAL A 313 11.09 -15.25 -8.98
CA VAL A 313 11.74 -14.04 -9.49
C VAL A 313 12.19 -13.13 -8.35
N LEU A 314 11.31 -12.90 -7.38
CA LEU A 314 11.56 -12.05 -6.23
C LEU A 314 12.65 -12.64 -5.32
N GLU A 315 12.57 -13.92 -4.97
CA GLU A 315 13.61 -14.55 -4.14
C GLU A 315 14.97 -14.51 -4.83
N ARG A 316 15.05 -14.80 -6.14
CA ARG A 316 16.32 -14.73 -6.87
C ARG A 316 16.88 -13.32 -6.96
N HIS A 317 16.02 -12.34 -7.22
CA HIS A 317 16.44 -10.95 -7.38
C HIS A 317 16.86 -10.30 -6.05
N PHE A 318 16.06 -10.47 -5.00
CA PHE A 318 16.35 -9.94 -3.67
C PHE A 318 17.31 -10.82 -2.87
N ARG A 319 17.54 -12.04 -3.38
CA ARG A 319 18.32 -13.11 -2.75
C ARG A 319 17.77 -13.49 -1.38
N ASP A 320 16.52 -13.18 -1.02
CA ASP A 320 15.97 -13.33 0.33
C ASP A 320 14.44 -13.50 0.28
N MET A 321 13.85 -14.07 1.34
CA MET A 321 12.40 -14.27 1.44
C MET A 321 11.70 -12.91 1.47
N GLN A 322 10.71 -12.76 0.60
CA GLN A 322 9.87 -11.58 0.47
C GLN A 322 8.48 -11.76 1.08
N ASP A 323 7.99 -10.66 1.66
CA ASP A 323 6.61 -10.36 2.01
C ASP A 323 6.03 -9.46 0.90
N LEU A 324 4.91 -9.86 0.32
CA LEU A 324 4.29 -9.22 -0.83
C LEU A 324 2.80 -8.96 -0.62
N GLU A 325 2.37 -7.79 -1.09
CA GLU A 325 0.95 -7.41 -1.15
C GLU A 325 0.53 -7.38 -2.61
N PHE A 326 -0.60 -8.00 -2.93
CA PHE A 326 -1.09 -8.08 -4.30
C PHE A 326 -2.60 -7.80 -4.42
N THR A 327 -3.01 -7.47 -5.63
CA THR A 327 -4.40 -7.33 -6.03
C THR A 327 -4.58 -8.01 -7.38
N VAL A 328 -5.65 -8.77 -7.51
CA VAL A 328 -6.12 -9.30 -8.78
C VAL A 328 -7.31 -8.45 -9.19
N GLU A 329 -7.22 -7.80 -10.34
CA GLU A 329 -8.31 -7.04 -10.92
C GLU A 329 -8.75 -7.73 -12.21
N ARG A 330 -9.95 -8.32 -12.21
CA ARG A 330 -10.53 -9.03 -13.36
C ARG A 330 -9.56 -10.04 -13.98
N GLY A 331 -9.05 -10.93 -13.15
CA GLY A 331 -8.07 -11.95 -13.50
C GLY A 331 -6.63 -11.46 -13.71
N THR A 332 -6.38 -10.15 -13.74
CA THR A 332 -5.03 -9.59 -13.92
C THR A 332 -4.36 -9.37 -12.57
N LEU A 333 -3.21 -10.01 -12.35
CA LEU A 333 -2.42 -9.86 -11.13
C LEU A 333 -1.62 -8.55 -11.14
N TYR A 334 -1.61 -7.87 -10.01
CA TYR A 334 -0.76 -6.72 -9.74
C TYR A 334 -0.08 -6.85 -8.36
N LEU A 335 1.23 -6.66 -8.29
CA LEU A 335 1.95 -6.52 -7.03
C LEU A 335 2.03 -5.04 -6.63
N LEU A 336 1.53 -4.76 -5.43
CA LEU A 336 1.45 -3.42 -4.88
C LEU A 336 2.71 -3.06 -4.09
N GLN A 337 3.28 -4.05 -3.41
CA GLN A 337 4.43 -3.89 -2.54
C GLN A 337 5.19 -5.21 -2.42
N THR A 338 6.51 -5.11 -2.28
CA THR A 338 7.36 -6.20 -1.79
C THR A 338 8.36 -5.62 -0.79
N ARG A 339 8.73 -6.42 0.21
CA ARG A 339 9.81 -6.12 1.15
C ARG A 339 10.42 -7.42 1.66
N THR A 340 11.61 -7.33 2.26
CA THR A 340 12.15 -8.45 3.03
C THR A 340 11.16 -8.83 4.12
N GLY A 341 10.67 -10.08 4.09
CA GLY A 341 9.63 -10.51 5.01
C GLY A 341 10.15 -10.62 6.44
N LYS A 342 9.41 -10.06 7.40
CA LYS A 342 9.68 -10.30 8.81
C LYS A 342 9.40 -11.77 9.12
N ARG A 343 10.23 -12.35 9.98
CA ARG A 343 10.21 -13.79 10.26
C ARG A 343 10.75 -14.08 11.66
N THR A 344 10.43 -15.26 12.18
CA THR A 344 10.92 -15.75 13.47
C THR A 344 12.41 -16.07 13.39
N ALA A 345 13.08 -16.19 14.54
CA ALA A 345 14.48 -16.59 14.56
C ALA A 345 14.70 -17.99 13.95
N ALA A 346 13.78 -18.92 14.21
CA ALA A 346 13.84 -20.28 13.65
C ALA A 346 13.69 -20.26 12.13
N ALA A 347 12.72 -19.50 11.61
CA ALA A 347 12.54 -19.31 10.18
C ALA A 347 13.75 -18.61 9.54
N ALA A 348 14.33 -17.60 10.19
CA ALA A 348 15.52 -16.91 9.68
C ALA A 348 16.71 -17.86 9.48
N VAL A 349 16.99 -18.71 10.48
CA VAL A 349 18.08 -19.70 10.40
C VAL A 349 17.81 -20.71 9.30
N ARG A 350 16.61 -21.28 9.24
CA ARG A 350 16.24 -22.26 8.22
C ARG A 350 16.31 -21.68 6.81
N ILE A 351 15.68 -20.53 6.58
CA ILE A 351 15.68 -19.86 5.27
C ILE A 351 17.09 -19.54 4.82
N ALA A 352 17.95 -19.05 5.73
CA ALA A 352 19.34 -18.76 5.40
C ALA A 352 20.13 -20.03 5.03
N GLY A 353 19.90 -21.15 5.73
CA GLY A 353 20.48 -22.45 5.40
C GLY A 353 19.99 -22.98 4.05
N ASP A 354 18.68 -23.03 3.84
CA ASP A 354 18.06 -23.49 2.58
C ASP A 354 18.58 -22.66 1.39
N MET A 355 18.69 -21.33 1.53
CA MET A 355 19.23 -20.48 0.46
C MET A 355 20.73 -20.69 0.17
N VAL A 356 21.51 -21.20 1.13
CA VAL A 356 22.89 -21.63 0.88
C VAL A 356 22.89 -22.94 0.09
N ASP A 357 22.06 -23.89 0.49
CA ASP A 357 21.94 -25.20 -0.17
C ASP A 357 21.41 -25.07 -1.61
N GLU A 358 20.50 -24.12 -1.84
CA GLU A 358 19.99 -23.72 -3.15
C GLU A 358 21.03 -22.96 -4.01
N GLY A 359 22.20 -22.61 -3.45
CA GLY A 359 23.23 -21.81 -4.11
C GLY A 359 22.83 -20.34 -4.32
N LEU A 360 21.75 -19.89 -3.67
CA LEU A 360 21.25 -18.52 -3.81
C LEU A 360 22.11 -17.53 -3.03
N ILE A 361 22.71 -17.93 -1.90
CA ILE A 361 23.62 -17.10 -1.10
C ILE A 361 24.83 -17.87 -0.59
N THR A 362 25.88 -17.14 -0.21
CA THR A 362 27.05 -17.72 0.47
C THR A 362 26.79 -17.93 1.96
N SER A 363 27.54 -18.83 2.61
CA SER A 363 27.47 -19.03 4.06
C SER A 363 27.78 -17.75 4.85
N ARG A 364 28.65 -16.88 4.32
CA ARG A 364 28.94 -15.56 4.92
C ARG A 364 27.72 -14.65 4.86
N GLU A 365 27.03 -14.58 3.72
CA GLU A 365 25.79 -13.81 3.59
C GLU A 365 24.70 -14.35 4.52
N ALA A 366 24.57 -15.67 4.64
CA ALA A 366 23.62 -16.32 5.55
C ALA A 366 23.81 -15.87 7.01
N ILE A 367 25.06 -15.89 7.51
CA ILE A 367 25.39 -15.45 8.87
C ILE A 367 25.00 -13.98 9.07
N MET A 368 25.26 -13.10 8.09
CA MET A 368 24.96 -11.67 8.21
C MET A 368 23.47 -11.34 8.19
N ARG A 369 22.60 -12.27 7.78
CA ARG A 369 21.15 -12.07 7.69
C ARG A 369 20.39 -12.50 8.93
N VAL A 370 20.98 -13.38 9.73
CA VAL A 370 20.40 -13.75 11.01
C VAL A 370 20.85 -12.72 12.04
N ASN A 371 19.91 -11.91 12.52
CA ASN A 371 20.23 -10.91 13.53
C ASN A 371 20.60 -11.62 14.84
N ALA A 372 21.78 -11.30 15.38
CA ALA A 372 22.28 -11.90 16.62
C ALA A 372 21.30 -11.74 17.78
N SER A 373 20.61 -10.61 17.91
CA SER A 373 19.63 -10.40 18.99
C SER A 373 18.35 -11.21 18.84
N GLN A 374 18.05 -11.75 17.64
CA GLN A 374 16.92 -12.64 17.44
C GLN A 374 17.21 -14.06 17.92
N LEU A 375 18.48 -14.47 18.02
CA LEU A 375 18.85 -15.81 18.47
C LEU A 375 18.42 -16.07 19.93
N ASP A 376 18.34 -15.04 20.76
CA ASP A 376 17.83 -15.15 22.13
C ASP A 376 16.40 -15.71 22.17
N GLN A 377 15.58 -15.45 21.14
CA GLN A 377 14.24 -16.02 21.03
C GLN A 377 14.25 -17.55 20.92
N LEU A 378 15.31 -18.14 20.36
CA LEU A 378 15.47 -19.60 20.31
C LEU A 378 15.78 -20.19 21.70
N LEU A 379 16.21 -19.36 22.64
CA LEU A 379 16.50 -19.73 24.02
C LEU A 379 15.30 -19.47 24.95
N HIS A 380 14.20 -18.91 24.44
CA HIS A 380 13.00 -18.68 25.24
C HIS A 380 12.35 -20.01 25.67
N PRO A 381 11.76 -20.06 26.87
CA PRO A 381 10.98 -21.21 27.31
C PRO A 381 9.85 -21.54 26.33
N VAL A 382 9.67 -22.82 26.05
CA VAL A 382 8.53 -23.36 25.29
C VAL A 382 7.66 -24.20 26.20
N ILE A 383 6.39 -24.41 25.85
CA ILE A 383 5.54 -25.38 26.54
C ILE A 383 6.15 -26.76 26.31
N ASP A 384 6.35 -27.52 27.38
CA ASP A 384 6.80 -28.90 27.30
C ASP A 384 5.83 -29.70 26.40
N PRO A 385 6.30 -30.32 25.28
CA PRO A 385 5.45 -31.10 24.39
C PRO A 385 4.72 -32.26 25.06
N SER A 386 5.21 -32.72 26.23
CA SER A 386 4.57 -33.75 27.03
C SER A 386 3.47 -33.22 27.96
N ALA A 387 3.37 -31.90 28.14
CA ALA A 387 2.37 -31.27 28.99
C ALA A 387 0.95 -31.55 28.46
N ARG A 388 0.12 -32.12 29.32
CA ARG A 388 -1.29 -32.38 29.02
C ARG A 388 -2.16 -31.36 29.75
N ALA A 389 -2.44 -30.26 29.08
CA ALA A 389 -3.47 -29.31 29.49
C ALA A 389 -4.63 -29.36 28.49
N THR A 390 -5.86 -29.19 28.98
CA THR A 390 -7.02 -29.06 28.09
C THR A 390 -7.12 -27.60 27.65
N PRO A 391 -7.00 -27.28 26.35
CA PRO A 391 -7.17 -25.92 25.86
C PRO A 391 -8.61 -25.45 26.13
N ILE A 392 -8.76 -24.26 26.72
CA ILE A 392 -10.07 -23.62 26.89
C ILE A 392 -10.53 -22.85 25.63
N ALA A 393 -9.57 -22.51 24.76
CA ALA A 393 -9.78 -21.83 23.49
C ALA A 393 -8.61 -22.11 22.54
N VAL A 394 -8.84 -21.94 21.23
CA VAL A 394 -7.81 -22.00 20.17
C VAL A 394 -7.99 -20.78 19.28
N GLY A 395 -6.89 -20.09 18.98
CA GLY A 395 -6.87 -18.92 18.09
C GLY A 395 -5.85 -19.10 16.96
N LEU A 396 -5.64 -18.04 16.19
CA LEU A 396 -4.60 -18.01 15.15
C LEU A 396 -3.21 -17.90 15.80
N PRO A 397 -2.21 -18.69 15.37
CA PRO A 397 -0.85 -18.64 15.90
C PRO A 397 -0.07 -17.43 15.35
N ALA A 398 -0.49 -16.22 15.73
CA ALA A 398 0.04 -14.96 15.18
C ALA A 398 1.53 -14.71 15.46
N SER A 399 2.06 -15.24 16.56
CA SER A 399 3.48 -15.19 16.91
C SER A 399 3.86 -16.46 17.68
N PRO A 400 5.04 -17.06 17.42
CA PRO A 400 5.49 -18.21 18.20
C PRO A 400 5.89 -17.81 19.63
N GLY A 401 5.84 -18.77 20.54
CA GLY A 401 6.33 -18.63 21.91
C GLY A 401 5.35 -19.18 22.94
N ALA A 402 5.85 -19.39 24.16
CA ALA A 402 5.03 -19.71 25.32
C ALA A 402 5.00 -18.50 26.26
N ALA A 403 3.81 -18.09 26.68
CA ALA A 403 3.63 -17.03 27.67
C ALA A 403 2.85 -17.56 28.87
N ALA A 404 3.28 -17.20 30.08
CA ALA A 404 2.60 -17.53 31.33
C ALA A 404 2.55 -16.27 32.20
N GLY A 405 1.37 -15.95 32.73
CA GLY A 405 1.16 -14.74 33.52
C GLY A 405 -0.28 -14.57 33.98
N LEU A 406 -0.54 -13.46 34.67
CA LEU A 406 -1.88 -13.05 35.07
C LEU A 406 -2.53 -12.25 33.94
N ALA A 407 -3.81 -12.49 33.67
CA ALA A 407 -4.56 -11.71 32.70
C ALA A 407 -4.81 -10.28 33.24
N VAL A 408 -4.50 -9.28 32.42
CA VAL A 408 -4.77 -7.86 32.68
C VAL A 408 -5.51 -7.27 31.48
N PHE A 409 -6.42 -6.33 31.72
CA PHE A 409 -7.34 -5.78 30.70
C PHE A 409 -7.10 -4.30 30.39
N ASP A 410 -6.08 -3.68 30.99
CA ASP A 410 -5.65 -2.31 30.73
C ASP A 410 -4.10 -2.26 30.86
N PRO A 411 -3.36 -1.78 29.84
CA PRO A 411 -1.88 -1.76 29.84
C PRO A 411 -1.22 -0.74 30.77
#